data_AF-A0A1N7SET6-F1
#
_entry.id   AF-A0A1N7SET6-F1
#
_cell.length_a   1.000
_cell.length_b   1.000
_cell.length_c   1.000
_cell.angle_alpha   90.00
_cell.angle_beta   90.00
_cell.angle_gamma   90.00
#
_symmetry.space_group_name_H-M   'P 1'
#
loop_
_entity.id
_entity.type
_entity.pdbx_description
1 polymer ?
#
loop_
_entity_poly.entity_id
_entity_poly.type
_entity_poly.pdbx_seq_one_letter_code
_entity_poly.pdbx_strand_id
1 'polypeptide(L)'
;MSFIETRGHSGHSSGAHAARERGLVMLTLLIALMLLSIALMGALDVWSFQRKRETEQQLLFVGNQYRLAILRYYRAGRALPASIDDLLNDTRFPEPLHHLRRAYADPVSGQNDWVYLYEAGRIAGLHSSSTDAPIKRSRFPRQFEDFEGQQTYAGWQFFYMPPMPRSNSNLDAHPKKPRSGSLDAPFDPMNDGLTRFTPRSMGTSNW
;
A
#
# COMPACT_ATOMS: atom_id res chain seq x y z
N MET A 1 75.87 -63.22 52.69
CA MET A 1 76.39 -62.58 51.47
C MET A 1 75.21 -62.39 50.53
N SER A 2 74.80 -61.11 50.35
CA SER A 2 73.83 -60.47 49.42
C SER A 2 72.67 -61.28 48.82
N PHE A 3 71.39 -60.86 48.96
CA PHE A 3 70.72 -59.72 48.27
C PHE A 3 70.84 -59.89 46.74
N ILE A 4 69.79 -60.11 45.95
CA ILE A 4 68.80 -59.10 45.53
C ILE A 4 67.60 -59.77 44.85
N GLU A 5 66.44 -59.33 45.29
CA GLU A 5 65.11 -59.31 44.68
C GLU A 5 65.11 -58.66 43.29
N THR A 6 64.68 -59.37 42.24
CA THR A 6 64.34 -58.73 40.96
C THR A 6 62.84 -58.50 40.89
N ARG A 7 62.47 -57.28 41.30
CA ARG A 7 61.21 -56.58 41.05
C ARG A 7 60.73 -56.77 39.61
N GLY A 8 59.41 -56.90 39.49
CA GLY A 8 58.70 -57.04 38.22
C GLY A 8 58.76 -55.83 37.29
N HIS A 9 58.21 -56.06 36.11
CA HIS A 9 57.86 -55.00 35.17
C HIS A 9 56.34 -54.96 35.02
N SER A 10 55.73 -54.02 35.74
CA SER A 10 54.45 -53.43 35.39
C SER A 10 54.67 -52.38 34.29
N GLY A 11 53.69 -52.27 33.39
CA GLY A 11 53.70 -51.29 32.30
C GLY A 11 52.40 -51.29 31.50
N HIS A 12 51.26 -51.19 32.20
CA HIS A 12 50.00 -50.75 31.58
C HIS A 12 49.96 -49.23 31.60
N SER A 13 49.80 -48.58 30.44
CA SER A 13 49.01 -47.32 30.28
C SER A 13 49.22 -46.65 28.90
N SER A 14 48.49 -47.13 27.87
CA SER A 14 48.38 -46.42 26.58
C SER A 14 46.94 -46.06 26.21
N GLY A 15 46.02 -45.96 27.19
CA GLY A 15 44.58 -45.76 26.96
C GLY A 15 44.06 -44.32 27.10
N ALA A 16 44.81 -43.41 27.73
CA ALA A 16 44.29 -42.09 28.11
C ALA A 16 44.28 -41.05 26.96
N HIS A 17 45.15 -41.20 25.95
CA HIS A 17 45.25 -40.26 24.83
C HIS A 17 44.12 -40.45 23.81
N ALA A 18 43.78 -41.69 23.46
CA ALA A 18 42.70 -41.99 22.50
C ALA A 18 41.30 -41.59 23.01
N ALA A 19 41.07 -41.64 24.33
CA ALA A 19 39.79 -41.22 24.92
C ALA A 19 39.60 -39.69 24.89
N ARG A 20 40.69 -38.94 25.09
CA ARG A 20 40.68 -37.46 25.08
C ARG A 20 40.52 -36.92 23.66
N GLU A 21 41.13 -37.58 22.67
CA GLU A 21 40.95 -37.29 21.25
C GLU A 21 39.51 -37.56 20.78
N ARG A 22 38.90 -38.66 21.21
CA ARG A 22 37.49 -38.98 20.88
C ARG A 22 36.51 -37.95 21.45
N GLY A 23 36.74 -37.46 22.67
CA GLY A 23 35.90 -36.43 23.28
C GLY A 23 35.97 -35.09 22.53
N LEU A 24 37.16 -34.70 22.07
CA LEU A 24 37.33 -33.49 21.24
C LEU A 24 36.63 -33.61 19.89
N VAL A 25 36.74 -34.77 19.21
CA VAL A 25 36.05 -35.01 17.93
C VAL A 25 34.52 -34.97 18.09
N MET A 26 33.98 -35.52 19.17
CA MET A 26 32.54 -35.39 19.47
C MET A 26 32.13 -33.94 19.71
N LEU A 27 32.91 -33.18 20.48
CA LEU A 27 32.61 -31.78 20.75
C LEU A 27 32.64 -30.92 19.48
N THR A 28 33.66 -31.09 18.64
CA THR A 28 33.75 -30.34 17.37
C THR A 28 32.64 -30.71 16.40
N LEU A 29 32.24 -31.99 16.35
CA LEU A 29 31.10 -32.44 15.55
C LEU A 29 29.79 -31.81 16.04
N LEU A 30 29.55 -31.77 17.35
CA LEU A 30 28.36 -31.14 17.94
C LEU A 30 28.32 -29.64 17.66
N ILE A 31 29.45 -28.94 17.79
CA ILE A 31 29.55 -27.51 17.47
C ILE A 31 29.29 -27.26 15.98
N ALA A 32 29.90 -28.06 15.09
CA ALA A 32 29.70 -27.95 13.65
C ALA A 32 28.23 -28.19 13.26
N LEU A 33 27.59 -29.20 13.87
CA LEU A 33 26.17 -29.48 13.67
C LEU A 33 25.30 -28.31 14.15
N MET A 34 25.61 -27.72 15.31
CA MET A 34 24.87 -26.58 15.85
C MET A 34 24.98 -25.35 14.95
N LEU A 35 26.19 -25.05 14.45
CA LEU A 35 26.42 -23.97 13.50
C LEU A 35 25.67 -24.20 12.18
N LEU A 36 25.63 -25.45 11.70
CA LEU A 36 24.86 -25.81 10.52
C LEU A 36 23.35 -25.59 10.74
N SER A 37 22.81 -25.99 11.89
CA SER A 37 21.40 -25.76 12.23
C SER A 37 21.04 -24.27 12.29
N ILE A 38 21.89 -23.44 12.89
CA ILE A 38 21.68 -21.98 12.96
C ILE A 38 21.73 -21.37 11.55
N ALA A 39 22.67 -21.82 10.70
CA ALA A 39 22.78 -21.34 9.33
C ALA A 39 21.52 -21.63 8.48
N LEU A 40 20.84 -22.76 8.70
CA LEU A 40 19.62 -23.11 7.98
C LEU A 40 18.39 -22.28 8.42
N MET A 41 18.37 -21.79 9.66
CA MET A 41 17.18 -21.11 10.23
C MET A 41 16.87 -19.77 9.55
N GLY A 42 17.87 -19.04 9.05
CA GLY A 42 17.68 -17.70 8.47
C GLY A 42 17.01 -17.67 7.09
N ALA A 43 16.87 -18.80 6.40
CA ALA A 43 16.43 -18.85 5.01
C ALA A 43 14.90 -18.79 4.81
N LEU A 44 14.10 -18.95 5.87
CA LEU A 44 12.65 -19.17 5.74
C LEU A 44 11.83 -17.87 5.62
N ASP A 45 12.24 -16.79 6.28
CA ASP A 45 11.40 -15.59 6.38
C ASP A 45 11.31 -14.76 5.09
N VAL A 46 12.36 -14.80 4.25
CA VAL A 46 12.46 -13.98 3.03
C VAL A 46 11.35 -14.32 2.02
N TRP A 47 10.89 -15.56 2.00
CA TRP A 47 9.89 -16.02 1.02
C TRP A 47 8.48 -15.49 1.31
N SER A 48 8.13 -15.31 2.59
CA SER A 48 6.79 -14.85 2.97
C SER A 48 6.52 -13.42 2.50
N PHE A 49 7.51 -12.53 2.61
CA PHE A 49 7.42 -11.15 2.14
C PHE A 49 7.36 -11.06 0.63
N GLN A 50 8.14 -11.90 -0.06
CA GLN A 50 8.13 -11.92 -1.52
C GLN A 50 6.77 -12.37 -2.05
N ARG A 51 6.18 -13.41 -1.46
CA ARG A 51 4.82 -13.87 -1.79
C ARG A 51 3.77 -12.79 -1.57
N LYS A 52 3.78 -12.13 -0.42
CA LYS A 52 2.82 -11.04 -0.16
C LYS A 52 2.94 -9.91 -1.17
N ARG A 53 4.17 -9.51 -1.55
CA ARG A 53 4.40 -8.49 -2.59
C ARG A 53 3.84 -8.93 -3.95
N GLU A 54 4.04 -10.18 -4.35
CA GLU A 54 3.47 -10.74 -5.59
C GLU A 54 1.94 -10.70 -5.55
N THR A 55 1.33 -11.11 -4.43
CA THR A 55 -0.11 -11.06 -4.23
C THR A 55 -0.66 -9.63 -4.32
N GLU A 56 -0.01 -8.64 -3.70
CA GLU A 56 -0.40 -7.23 -3.80
C GLU A 56 -0.33 -6.70 -5.24
N GLN A 57 0.74 -7.02 -5.95
CA GLN A 57 0.89 -6.64 -7.36
C GLN A 57 -0.22 -7.26 -8.21
N GLN A 58 -0.55 -8.52 -7.94
CA GLN A 58 -1.65 -9.21 -8.60
C GLN A 58 -3.00 -8.57 -8.26
N LEU A 59 -3.21 -8.16 -7.00
CA LEU A 59 -4.43 -7.47 -6.57
C LEU A 59 -4.61 -6.15 -7.32
N LEU A 60 -3.56 -5.32 -7.38
CA LEU A 60 -3.56 -4.06 -8.13
C LEU A 60 -3.77 -4.29 -9.63
N PHE A 61 -3.19 -5.34 -10.19
CA PHE A 61 -3.37 -5.70 -11.59
C PHE A 61 -4.82 -6.10 -11.88
N VAL A 62 -5.36 -7.05 -11.11
CA VAL A 62 -6.72 -7.58 -11.27
C VAL A 62 -7.75 -6.48 -11.03
N GLY A 63 -7.63 -5.71 -9.94
CA GLY A 63 -8.51 -4.58 -9.65
C GLY A 63 -8.51 -3.54 -10.78
N ASN A 64 -7.35 -3.26 -11.38
CA ASN A 64 -7.28 -2.39 -12.55
C ASN A 64 -7.95 -2.98 -13.80
N GLN A 65 -7.87 -4.30 -14.03
CA GLN A 65 -8.60 -4.94 -15.14
C GLN A 65 -10.11 -4.75 -14.98
N TYR A 66 -10.64 -4.93 -13.78
CA TYR A 66 -12.06 -4.68 -13.50
C TYR A 66 -12.44 -3.21 -13.71
N ARG A 67 -11.66 -2.27 -13.15
CA ARG A 67 -11.89 -0.83 -13.37
C ARG A 67 -11.90 -0.47 -14.86
N LEU A 68 -10.94 -0.98 -15.62
CA LEU A 68 -10.85 -0.75 -17.06
C LEU A 68 -12.00 -1.40 -17.82
N ALA A 69 -12.46 -2.59 -17.41
CA ALA A 69 -13.61 -3.25 -18.00
C ALA A 69 -14.88 -2.43 -17.79
N ILE A 70 -15.13 -1.94 -16.57
CA ILE A 70 -16.26 -1.04 -16.26
C ILE A 70 -16.18 0.25 -17.08
N LEU A 71 -15.00 0.85 -17.18
CA LEU A 71 -14.77 2.03 -18.02
C LEU A 71 -15.12 1.77 -19.49
N ARG A 72 -14.67 0.64 -20.05
CA ARG A 72 -14.95 0.26 -21.46
C ARG A 72 -16.43 0.01 -21.68
N TYR A 73 -17.07 -0.72 -20.76
CA TYR A 73 -18.51 -0.97 -20.78
C TYR A 73 -19.31 0.33 -20.75
N TYR A 74 -18.94 1.26 -19.87
CA TYR A 74 -19.55 2.59 -19.79
C TYR A 74 -19.31 3.41 -21.06
N ARG A 75 -18.11 3.36 -21.65
CA ARG A 75 -17.84 4.08 -22.90
C ARG A 75 -18.66 3.56 -24.08
N ALA A 76 -18.93 2.26 -24.12
CA ALA A 76 -19.73 1.63 -25.18
C ALA A 76 -21.23 1.97 -25.05
N GLY A 77 -21.81 1.84 -23.85
CA GLY A 77 -23.26 1.94 -23.65
C GLY A 77 -23.75 3.11 -22.78
N ARG A 78 -22.85 3.98 -22.29
CA ARG A 78 -23.13 5.09 -21.35
C ARG A 78 -23.89 4.69 -20.08
N ALA A 79 -23.85 3.41 -19.73
CA ALA A 79 -24.47 2.84 -18.55
C ALA A 79 -23.47 1.93 -17.83
N LEU A 80 -23.59 1.81 -16.52
CA LEU A 80 -22.82 0.86 -15.73
C LEU A 80 -23.40 -0.56 -15.82
N PRO A 81 -22.56 -1.59 -15.67
CA PRO A 81 -22.99 -2.99 -15.69
C PRO A 81 -23.89 -3.31 -14.49
N ALA A 82 -24.85 -4.22 -14.67
CA ALA A 82 -25.68 -4.72 -13.58
C ALA A 82 -25.01 -5.91 -12.87
N SER A 83 -24.26 -6.72 -13.63
CA SER A 83 -23.50 -7.86 -13.12
C SER A 83 -22.09 -7.92 -13.72
N ILE A 84 -21.26 -8.83 -13.20
CA ILE A 84 -19.91 -9.11 -13.72
C ILE A 84 -20.02 -9.88 -15.04
N ASP A 85 -21.08 -10.66 -15.23
CA ASP A 85 -21.33 -11.39 -16.47
C ASP A 85 -21.52 -10.42 -17.65
N ASP A 86 -22.12 -9.24 -17.41
CA ASP A 86 -22.23 -8.18 -18.41
C ASP A 86 -20.86 -7.66 -18.88
N LEU A 87 -19.82 -7.75 -18.03
CA LEU A 87 -18.45 -7.38 -18.39
C LEU A 87 -17.75 -8.48 -19.19
N LEU A 88 -18.14 -9.74 -19.00
CA LEU A 88 -17.60 -10.87 -19.75
C LEU A 88 -18.22 -10.94 -21.13
N ASN A 89 -19.54 -10.82 -21.24
CA ASN A 89 -20.25 -10.96 -22.50
C ASN A 89 -21.37 -9.91 -22.63
N ASP A 90 -21.08 -8.82 -23.32
CA ASP A 90 -22.01 -7.72 -23.58
C ASP A 90 -22.82 -8.00 -24.86
N THR A 91 -24.05 -8.46 -24.69
CA THR A 91 -24.99 -8.82 -25.78
C THR A 91 -25.82 -7.64 -26.29
N ARG A 92 -25.57 -6.41 -25.81
CA ARG A 92 -26.31 -5.21 -26.24
C ARG A 92 -26.00 -4.78 -27.67
N PHE A 93 -24.93 -5.32 -28.26
CA PHE A 93 -24.47 -5.02 -29.60
C PHE A 93 -24.69 -6.22 -30.54
N PRO A 94 -24.81 -5.98 -31.86
CA PRO A 94 -24.96 -7.06 -32.84
C PRO A 94 -23.83 -8.09 -32.81
N GLU A 95 -22.62 -7.66 -32.45
CA GLU A 95 -21.47 -8.51 -32.15
C GLU A 95 -21.18 -8.47 -30.64
N PRO A 96 -21.13 -9.62 -29.93
CA PRO A 96 -20.91 -9.64 -28.49
C PRO A 96 -19.54 -9.07 -28.10
N LEU A 97 -19.54 -8.00 -27.29
CA LEU A 97 -18.31 -7.36 -26.82
C LEU A 97 -17.85 -7.94 -25.49
N HIS A 98 -16.57 -8.25 -25.40
CA HIS A 98 -15.96 -8.80 -24.17
C HIS A 98 -15.07 -7.73 -23.53
N HIS A 99 -15.51 -7.14 -22.41
CA HIS A 99 -14.76 -6.07 -21.72
C HIS A 99 -13.73 -6.64 -20.74
N LEU A 100 -14.00 -7.84 -20.21
CA LEU A 100 -13.14 -8.60 -19.30
C LEU A 100 -12.88 -10.00 -19.87
N ARG A 101 -11.64 -10.48 -19.77
CA ARG A 101 -11.25 -11.81 -20.33
C ARG A 101 -11.82 -12.99 -19.54
N ARG A 102 -11.91 -12.87 -18.23
CA ARG A 102 -12.40 -13.88 -17.29
C ARG A 102 -12.72 -13.23 -15.95
N ALA A 103 -13.62 -13.84 -15.17
CA ALA A 103 -13.78 -13.48 -13.76
C ALA A 103 -12.51 -13.92 -13.01
N TYR A 104 -11.77 -12.94 -12.49
CA TYR A 104 -10.59 -13.18 -11.67
C TYR A 104 -11.00 -13.29 -10.21
N ALA A 105 -10.54 -14.33 -9.52
CA ALA A 105 -10.63 -14.44 -8.07
C ALA A 105 -9.77 -13.37 -7.38
N ASP A 106 -10.11 -13.04 -6.14
CA ASP A 106 -9.32 -12.20 -5.27
C ASP A 106 -8.00 -12.93 -4.92
N PRO A 107 -6.83 -12.37 -5.29
CA PRO A 107 -5.53 -12.98 -4.99
C PRO A 107 -5.22 -13.10 -3.49
N VAL A 108 -5.88 -12.30 -2.65
CA VAL A 108 -5.65 -12.29 -1.19
C VAL A 108 -6.45 -13.41 -0.52
N SER A 109 -7.75 -13.53 -0.81
CA SER A 109 -8.60 -14.58 -0.25
C SER A 109 -8.43 -15.93 -0.97
N GLY A 110 -7.99 -15.90 -2.23
CA GLY A 110 -7.95 -17.06 -3.13
C GLY A 110 -9.31 -17.46 -3.70
N GLN A 111 -10.37 -16.70 -3.41
CA GLN A 111 -11.75 -16.98 -3.82
C GLN A 111 -12.34 -15.81 -4.62
N ASN A 112 -13.49 -16.02 -5.27
CA ASN A 112 -14.17 -14.95 -6.00
C ASN A 112 -15.17 -14.21 -5.11
N ASP A 113 -14.70 -13.70 -3.98
CA ASP A 113 -15.49 -13.08 -2.90
C ASP A 113 -15.37 -11.54 -2.87
N TRP A 114 -15.19 -10.93 -4.03
CA TRP A 114 -15.13 -9.48 -4.18
C TRP A 114 -16.37 -8.79 -3.62
N VAL A 115 -16.15 -7.67 -2.93
CA VAL A 115 -17.21 -6.79 -2.47
C VAL A 115 -17.44 -5.72 -3.53
N TYR A 116 -18.65 -5.67 -4.07
CA TYR A 116 -19.00 -4.74 -5.15
C TYR A 116 -19.47 -3.39 -4.60
N LEU A 117 -18.99 -2.31 -5.20
CA LEU A 117 -19.49 -0.96 -4.97
C LEU A 117 -20.58 -0.65 -5.97
N TYR A 118 -21.72 -0.18 -5.47
CA TYR A 118 -22.88 0.16 -6.29
C TYR A 118 -23.06 1.67 -6.37
N GLU A 119 -23.29 2.18 -7.58
CA GLU A 119 -23.68 3.56 -7.86
C GLU A 119 -25.01 3.52 -8.62
N ALA A 120 -26.05 4.19 -8.10
CA ALA A 120 -27.40 4.17 -8.67
C ALA A 120 -27.93 2.74 -8.98
N GLY A 121 -27.59 1.76 -8.13
CA GLY A 121 -28.01 0.36 -8.28
C GLY A 121 -27.22 -0.43 -9.34
N ARG A 122 -26.09 0.08 -9.83
CA ARG A 122 -25.22 -0.58 -10.82
C ARG A 122 -23.80 -0.70 -10.29
N ILE A 123 -23.05 -1.70 -10.76
CA ILE A 123 -21.70 -1.95 -10.26
C ILE A 123 -20.75 -0.88 -10.81
N ALA A 124 -20.22 -0.04 -9.92
CA ALA A 124 -19.25 1.01 -10.21
C ALA A 124 -17.81 0.60 -9.92
N GLY A 125 -17.64 -0.41 -9.07
CA GLY A 125 -16.32 -0.89 -8.69
C GLY A 125 -16.38 -2.11 -7.80
N LEU A 126 -15.22 -2.48 -7.29
CA LEU A 126 -15.08 -3.55 -6.30
C LEU A 126 -13.87 -3.32 -5.39
N HIS A 127 -13.85 -4.01 -4.26
CA HIS A 127 -12.70 -4.11 -3.38
C HIS A 127 -12.58 -5.53 -2.81
N SER A 128 -11.37 -5.88 -2.35
CA SER A 128 -11.12 -7.16 -1.68
C SER A 128 -11.93 -7.25 -0.39
N SER A 129 -12.42 -8.45 -0.06
CA SER A 129 -13.07 -8.74 1.23
C SER A 129 -12.07 -8.76 2.40
N SER A 130 -10.78 -8.88 2.11
CA SER A 130 -9.75 -9.08 3.13
C SER A 130 -9.49 -7.81 3.96
N THR A 131 -9.40 -8.02 5.28
CA THR A 131 -9.00 -7.00 6.26
C THR A 131 -7.50 -7.02 6.54
N ASP A 132 -6.71 -7.80 5.79
CA ASP A 132 -5.26 -7.88 5.98
C ASP A 132 -4.58 -6.56 5.65
N ALA A 133 -3.49 -6.29 6.38
CA ALA A 133 -2.73 -5.06 6.22
C ALA A 133 -1.82 -5.10 4.97
N PRO A 134 -1.87 -4.08 4.11
CA PRO A 134 -0.96 -3.99 2.98
C PRO A 134 0.45 -3.62 3.43
N ILE A 135 1.42 -4.19 2.71
CA ILE A 135 2.83 -3.82 2.71
C ILE A 135 3.00 -2.47 2.01
N LYS A 136 2.35 -2.26 0.85
CA LYS A 136 2.45 -0.99 0.13
C LYS A 136 1.51 0.06 0.72
N ARG A 137 2.06 1.12 1.30
CA ARG A 137 1.27 2.21 1.91
C ARG A 137 1.42 3.58 1.23
N SER A 138 2.41 3.72 0.35
CA SER A 138 2.74 4.98 -0.30
C SER A 138 3.36 4.78 -1.69
N ARG A 139 3.53 5.90 -2.41
CA ARG A 139 4.06 5.96 -3.78
C ARG A 139 3.20 5.12 -4.71
N PHE A 140 1.89 5.27 -4.60
CA PHE A 140 0.99 4.71 -5.60
C PHE A 140 1.03 5.59 -6.85
N PRO A 141 0.90 5.00 -8.05
CA PRO A 141 0.67 5.79 -9.24
C PRO A 141 -0.67 6.53 -9.12
N ARG A 142 -0.80 7.69 -9.78
CA ARG A 142 -1.96 8.62 -9.66
C ARG A 142 -3.34 7.97 -9.72
N GLN A 143 -3.49 6.88 -10.46
CA GLN A 143 -4.76 6.15 -10.58
C GLN A 143 -5.18 5.38 -9.32
N PHE A 144 -4.30 5.29 -8.32
CA PHE A 144 -4.46 4.58 -7.05
C PHE A 144 -4.07 5.48 -5.86
N GLU A 145 -4.12 6.79 -6.04
CA GLU A 145 -3.75 7.77 -5.00
C GLU A 145 -4.63 7.62 -3.75
N ASP A 146 -5.91 7.27 -3.94
CA ASP A 146 -6.88 7.00 -2.88
C ASP A 146 -6.51 5.82 -1.96
N PHE A 147 -5.52 5.01 -2.36
CA PHE A 147 -5.04 3.85 -1.58
C PHE A 147 -3.95 4.23 -0.58
N GLU A 148 -3.40 5.45 -0.67
CA GLU A 148 -2.37 5.91 0.25
C GLU A 148 -2.89 6.00 1.69
N GLY A 149 -2.11 5.42 2.61
CA GLY A 149 -2.46 5.40 4.03
C GLY A 149 -3.57 4.40 4.42
N GLN A 150 -4.15 3.66 3.47
CA GLN A 150 -5.13 2.62 3.80
C GLN A 150 -4.49 1.50 4.63
N GLN A 151 -5.20 1.09 5.69
CA GLN A 151 -4.70 0.09 6.64
C GLN A 151 -5.05 -1.34 6.24
N THR A 152 -5.98 -1.53 5.31
CA THR A 152 -6.50 -2.83 4.89
C THR A 152 -6.71 -2.91 3.39
N TYR A 153 -6.71 -4.12 2.81
CA TYR A 153 -7.03 -4.32 1.39
C TYR A 153 -8.48 -3.93 1.04
N ALA A 154 -9.42 -4.04 1.98
CA ALA A 154 -10.78 -3.52 1.81
C ALA A 154 -10.83 -2.00 1.53
N GLY A 155 -9.83 -1.24 2.01
CA GLY A 155 -9.69 0.18 1.70
C GLY A 155 -9.25 0.47 0.27
N TRP A 156 -8.73 -0.53 -0.47
CA TRP A 156 -8.32 -0.37 -1.86
C TRP A 156 -9.51 -0.58 -2.78
N GLN A 157 -10.27 0.49 -2.99
CA GLN A 157 -11.48 0.48 -3.78
C GLN A 157 -11.19 0.76 -5.26
N PHE A 158 -11.35 -0.25 -6.11
CA PHE A 158 -11.19 -0.12 -7.55
C PHE A 158 -12.53 0.27 -8.18
N PHE A 159 -12.77 1.55 -8.38
CA PHE A 159 -14.01 2.04 -8.98
C PHE A 159 -13.79 2.99 -10.14
N TYR A 160 -14.84 3.16 -10.94
CA TYR A 160 -14.95 4.20 -11.95
C TYR A 160 -16.23 4.97 -11.71
N MET A 161 -16.10 6.25 -11.36
CA MET A 161 -17.24 7.16 -11.27
C MET A 161 -17.43 7.87 -12.61
N PRO A 162 -18.61 7.75 -13.25
CA PRO A 162 -18.92 8.53 -14.44
C PRO A 162 -18.87 10.02 -14.13
N PRO A 163 -18.43 10.86 -15.07
CA PRO A 163 -18.57 12.30 -14.91
C PRO A 163 -20.06 12.62 -14.80
N MET A 164 -20.48 13.11 -13.63
CA MET A 164 -21.85 13.56 -13.43
C MET A 164 -22.17 14.61 -14.50
N PRO A 165 -23.30 14.51 -15.22
CA PRO A 165 -23.73 15.61 -16.07
C PRO A 165 -23.85 16.84 -15.16
N ARG A 166 -23.01 17.84 -15.42
CA ARG A 166 -23.07 19.11 -14.69
C ARG A 166 -24.46 19.66 -14.93
N SER A 167 -25.34 19.56 -13.93
CA SER A 167 -26.56 20.36 -13.91
C SER A 167 -26.07 21.80 -13.87
N ASN A 168 -26.28 22.51 -14.96
CA ASN A 168 -26.05 23.93 -15.09
C ASN A 168 -27.04 24.68 -14.19
N SER A 169 -26.83 24.65 -12.88
CA SER A 169 -27.53 25.50 -11.90
C SER A 169 -27.05 26.96 -11.95
N ASN A 170 -26.72 27.46 -13.13
CA ASN A 170 -26.27 28.82 -13.40
C ASN A 170 -27.10 29.45 -14.53
N LEU A 171 -28.43 29.41 -14.38
CA LEU A 171 -29.26 30.50 -14.89
C LEU A 171 -29.76 31.43 -13.78
N ASP A 172 -29.87 30.98 -12.52
CA ASP A 172 -30.37 31.84 -11.44
C ASP A 172 -29.62 31.57 -10.13
N ALA A 173 -29.08 32.63 -9.52
CA ALA A 173 -28.52 32.70 -8.16
C ALA A 173 -27.04 32.29 -7.94
N HIS A 174 -26.12 33.18 -8.37
CA HIS A 174 -25.14 33.72 -7.42
C HIS A 174 -25.32 35.24 -7.37
N PRO A 175 -25.76 35.85 -6.25
CA PRO A 175 -25.51 37.26 -6.05
C PRO A 175 -23.99 37.42 -6.02
N LYS A 176 -23.45 38.30 -6.89
CA LYS A 176 -22.08 38.80 -6.75
C LYS A 176 -21.90 39.21 -5.29
N LYS A 177 -21.03 38.51 -4.56
CA LYS A 177 -20.59 38.92 -3.22
C LYS A 177 -20.12 40.37 -3.35
N PRO A 178 -20.76 41.36 -2.70
CA PRO A 178 -20.21 42.71 -2.70
C PRO A 178 -18.81 42.61 -2.08
N ARG A 179 -17.84 43.19 -2.78
CA ARG A 179 -16.48 43.38 -2.32
C ARG A 179 -16.59 44.14 -1.00
N SER A 180 -16.40 43.46 0.13
CA SER A 180 -16.39 44.09 1.45
C SER A 180 -15.31 45.16 1.43
N GLY A 181 -15.73 46.43 1.46
CA GLY A 181 -14.85 47.55 1.64
C GLY A 181 -14.17 47.41 3.00
N SER A 182 -12.85 47.38 2.99
CA SER A 182 -12.05 47.69 4.17
C SER A 182 -12.20 49.18 4.45
N LEU A 183 -13.04 49.54 5.43
CA LEU A 183 -13.00 50.79 6.19
C LEU A 183 -14.20 50.74 7.13
N ASP A 184 -13.95 50.37 8.39
CA ASP A 184 -14.72 50.77 9.58
C ASP A 184 -13.91 50.32 10.80
N ALA A 185 -12.95 51.16 11.19
CA ALA A 185 -12.22 51.02 12.44
C ALA A 185 -13.15 51.33 13.64
N PRO A 186 -12.91 50.75 14.82
CA PRO A 186 -13.66 51.06 16.04
C PRO A 186 -13.59 52.55 16.42
N PHE A 187 -14.74 53.05 16.88
CA PHE A 187 -15.01 54.42 17.33
C PHE A 187 -14.11 54.84 18.51
N ASP A 188 -13.42 55.98 18.40
CA ASP A 188 -12.62 56.56 19.49
C ASP A 188 -13.08 58.02 19.77
N PRO A 189 -13.88 58.26 20.82
CA PRO A 189 -14.42 59.60 21.12
C PRO A 189 -13.54 60.41 22.08
N MET A 190 -12.26 60.08 22.28
CA MET A 190 -11.47 60.73 23.33
C MET A 190 -9.99 60.88 22.98
N ASN A 191 -9.65 61.70 21.98
CA ASN A 191 -8.34 62.35 21.99
C ASN A 191 -8.34 63.69 21.23
N ASP A 192 -8.69 64.73 21.96
CA ASP A 192 -8.45 66.12 21.63
C ASP A 192 -6.94 66.42 21.59
N GLY A 193 -6.55 67.32 20.70
CA GLY A 193 -5.50 68.28 21.04
C GLY A 193 -4.17 68.13 20.30
N LEU A 194 -4.02 69.06 19.35
CA LEU A 194 -2.82 69.87 19.13
C LEU A 194 -1.58 69.20 18.49
N THR A 195 -1.08 69.94 17.49
CA THR A 195 0.28 69.89 16.91
C THR A 195 0.48 68.75 15.88
N ARG A 196 0.94 68.94 14.63
CA ARG A 196 1.78 69.94 13.95
C ARG A 196 1.45 69.91 12.44
N PHE A 197 1.18 71.05 11.79
CA PHE A 197 2.11 71.74 10.86
C PHE A 197 2.95 70.81 9.95
N THR A 198 2.56 70.63 8.67
CA THR A 198 3.06 71.29 7.43
C THR A 198 3.95 70.41 6.51
N PRO A 199 3.99 70.70 5.20
CA PRO A 199 4.15 69.73 4.12
C PRO A 199 5.50 69.83 3.37
N ARG A 200 5.82 68.84 2.51
CA ARG A 200 6.70 69.09 1.35
C ARG A 200 6.54 68.06 0.23
N SER A 201 6.04 68.55 -0.90
CA SER A 201 6.30 68.01 -2.24
C SER A 201 7.59 68.63 -2.77
N MET A 202 8.48 67.80 -3.31
CA MET A 202 9.59 68.10 -4.22
C MET A 202 10.07 66.71 -4.70
N GLY A 203 10.22 66.39 -5.96
CA GLY A 203 10.44 67.20 -7.15
C GLY A 203 11.39 66.39 -8.02
N THR A 204 11.01 66.21 -9.28
CA THR A 204 11.63 65.46 -10.37
C THR A 204 13.13 65.70 -10.57
N SER A 205 13.85 64.67 -11.02
CA SER A 205 15.22 64.77 -11.55
C SER A 205 15.26 64.41 -13.05
N ASN A 206 15.72 65.39 -13.85
CA ASN A 206 16.38 65.41 -15.18
C ASN A 206 16.53 64.08 -15.95
N TRP A 207 16.42 63.99 -17.29
CA TRP A 207 16.60 64.93 -18.41
C TRP A 207 15.60 64.63 -19.52
#